data_AF-A0A9P1E643-F1
#
_entry.id   AF-A0A9P1E643-F1
#
_cell.length_a   1.000
_cell.length_b   1.000
_cell.length_c   1.000
_cell.angle_alpha   90.00
_cell.angle_beta   90.00
_cell.angle_gamma   90.00
#
_symmetry.space_group_name_H-M   'P 1'
#
loop_
_entity.id
_entity.type
_entity.pdbx_description
1 polymer ?
#
loop_
_entity_poly.entity_id
_entity_poly.type
_entity_poly.pdbx_seq_one_letter_code
_entity_poly.pdbx_strand_id
1 'polypeptide(L)'
;MYTCYAFDEAVLLDYSIHEMLKVLSDEDEDHMEDKYIDGLLCFTTSNGCQTRSSFLQSAIFSISIWCDSMLQDYHLHFAEKPHLLKEVMNMQMMVEAHSFESCDKLRTR
;
A
#
# COMPACT_ATOMS: atom_id res chain seq x y z
N MET A 1 -19.90 -18.37 -11.97
CA MET A 1 -18.47 -18.68 -12.16
C MET A 1 -17.72 -17.56 -11.47
N TYR A 2 -17.49 -17.71 -10.15
CA TYR A 2 -16.80 -16.71 -9.34
C TYR A 2 -15.29 -17.01 -9.34
N THR A 3 -14.51 -15.95 -9.38
CA THR A 3 -13.14 -15.82 -9.88
C THR A 3 -12.08 -16.37 -8.91
N CYS A 4 -11.12 -17.15 -9.43
CA CYS A 4 -9.89 -17.56 -8.73
C CYS A 4 -8.87 -16.41 -8.50
N TYR A 5 -9.18 -15.18 -8.89
CA TYR A 5 -8.24 -14.05 -8.81
C TYR A 5 -8.00 -13.52 -7.39
N ALA A 6 -8.95 -13.70 -6.46
CA ALA A 6 -8.82 -13.14 -5.11
C ALA A 6 -7.73 -13.82 -4.25
N PHE A 7 -7.36 -15.07 -4.58
CA PHE A 7 -6.29 -15.78 -3.85
C PHE A 7 -4.91 -15.31 -4.29
N ASP A 8 -4.72 -15.07 -5.59
CA ASP A 8 -3.45 -14.59 -6.14
C ASP A 8 -3.14 -13.16 -5.68
N GLU A 9 -4.15 -12.29 -5.66
CA GLU A 9 -3.98 -10.90 -5.23
C GLU A 9 -3.64 -10.79 -3.73
N ALA A 10 -4.28 -11.60 -2.88
CA ALA A 10 -3.98 -11.64 -1.45
C ALA A 10 -2.58 -12.19 -1.16
N VAL A 11 -2.11 -13.20 -1.91
CA VAL A 11 -0.75 -13.75 -1.78
C VAL A 11 0.31 -12.76 -2.26
N LEU A 12 0.07 -12.08 -3.38
CA LEU A 12 0.98 -11.04 -3.88
C LEU A 12 1.06 -9.86 -2.93
N LEU A 13 -0.06 -9.50 -2.31
CA LEU A 13 -0.09 -8.46 -1.30
C LEU A 13 0.68 -8.90 -0.05
N ASP A 14 0.41 -10.08 0.51
CA ASP A 14 1.11 -10.59 1.68
C ASP A 14 2.63 -10.67 1.46
N TYR A 15 3.06 -11.12 0.28
CA TYR A 15 4.46 -11.09 -0.14
C TYR A 15 5.02 -9.66 -0.20
N SER A 16 4.28 -8.72 -0.79
CA SER A 16 4.71 -7.33 -0.92
C SER A 16 4.81 -6.64 0.46
N ILE A 17 3.88 -6.93 1.36
CA ILE A 17 3.91 -6.47 2.75
C ILE A 17 5.15 -7.01 3.45
N HIS A 18 5.40 -8.31 3.33
CA HIS A 18 6.50 -8.95 4.02
C HIS A 18 7.85 -8.38 3.58
N GLU A 19 8.04 -8.17 2.27
CA GLU A 19 9.25 -7.52 1.74
C GLU A 19 9.34 -6.04 2.14
N MET A 20 8.23 -5.31 2.14
CA MET A 20 8.22 -3.93 2.64
C MET A 20 8.58 -3.85 4.13
N LEU A 21 8.08 -4.76 4.96
CA LEU A 21 8.39 -4.80 6.39
C LEU A 21 9.86 -5.13 6.64
N LYS A 22 10.51 -5.93 5.80
CA LYS A 22 11.96 -6.17 5.87
C LYS A 22 12.76 -4.89 5.62
N VAL A 23 12.46 -4.19 4.52
CA VAL A 23 13.05 -2.90 4.17
C VAL A 23 12.84 -1.87 5.30
N LEU A 24 11.68 -1.90 5.96
CA LEU A 24 11.38 -0.99 7.07
C LEU A 24 12.02 -1.39 8.41
N SER A 25 12.50 -2.63 8.56
CA SER A 25 12.96 -3.15 9.86
C SER A 25 14.40 -2.80 10.22
N ASP A 26 15.16 -2.15 9.30
CA ASP A 26 16.56 -1.75 9.51
C ASP A 26 17.47 -2.95 9.91
N GLU A 27 17.03 -4.19 9.65
CA GLU A 27 17.77 -5.43 9.95
C GLU A 27 18.89 -5.72 8.93
N ASP A 28 18.97 -4.95 7.83
CA ASP A 28 20.08 -5.03 6.88
C ASP A 28 21.28 -4.20 7.37
N GLU A 29 22.41 -4.86 7.64
CA GLU A 29 23.67 -4.22 8.05
C GLU A 29 24.24 -3.27 6.97
N ASP A 30 23.71 -3.30 5.75
CA ASP A 30 24.16 -2.52 4.60
C ASP A 30 23.05 -1.56 4.13
N HIS A 31 22.88 -0.44 4.83
CA HIS A 31 21.94 0.68 4.57
C HIS A 31 22.06 1.34 3.17
N MET A 32 22.76 0.73 2.23
CA MET A 32 22.92 1.19 0.85
C MET A 32 21.71 0.81 -0.01
N GLU A 33 21.08 -0.34 0.27
CA GLU A 33 19.89 -0.80 -0.45
C GLU A 33 18.66 0.08 -0.12
N ASP A 34 18.45 0.40 1.15
CA ASP A 34 17.36 1.29 1.58
C ASP A 34 17.50 2.69 0.98
N LYS A 35 18.72 3.24 0.97
CA LYS A 35 19.00 4.54 0.32
C LYS A 35 18.78 4.51 -1.18
N TYR A 36 19.06 3.37 -1.82
CA TYR A 36 18.79 3.20 -3.24
C TYR A 36 17.28 3.17 -3.51
N ILE A 37 16.53 2.40 -2.71
CA ILE A 37 15.07 2.28 -2.80
C ILE A 37 14.39 3.64 -2.51
N ASP A 38 14.84 4.37 -1.50
CA ASP A 38 14.36 5.73 -1.21
C ASP A 38 14.70 6.73 -2.31
N GLY A 39 15.82 6.51 -3.00
CA GLY A 39 16.24 7.28 -4.17
C GLY A 39 15.40 7.02 -5.41
N LEU A 40 14.64 5.93 -5.47
CA LEU A 40 13.76 5.62 -6.59
C LEU A 40 12.54 6.54 -6.58
N LEU A 41 12.36 7.26 -7.69
CA LEU A 41 11.21 8.11 -7.93
C LEU A 41 10.11 7.31 -8.63
N CYS A 42 8.93 7.32 -8.03
CA CYS A 42 7.73 6.72 -8.58
C CYS A 42 6.69 7.79 -8.92
N PHE A 43 5.89 7.49 -9.94
CA PHE A 43 4.78 8.33 -10.38
C PHE A 43 3.50 7.50 -10.32
N THR A 44 2.61 7.82 -9.40
CA THR A 44 1.30 7.19 -9.29
C THR A 44 0.25 8.11 -9.89
N THR A 45 -0.72 7.53 -10.59
CA THR A 45 -1.87 8.29 -11.11
C THR A 45 -3.12 7.82 -10.38
N SER A 46 -3.77 8.73 -9.67
CA SER A 46 -5.03 8.47 -8.97
C SER A 46 -6.00 9.60 -9.29
N ASN A 47 -7.26 9.26 -9.62
CA ASN A 47 -8.29 10.25 -10.00
C ASN A 47 -7.83 11.27 -11.07
N GLY A 48 -6.99 10.85 -12.00
CA GLY A 48 -6.42 11.71 -13.06
C GLY A 48 -5.32 12.68 -12.59
N CYS A 49 -4.95 12.65 -11.31
CA CYS A 49 -3.82 13.41 -10.77
C CYS A 49 -2.59 12.51 -10.68
N GLN A 50 -1.49 12.95 -11.30
CA GLN A 50 -0.20 12.31 -11.15
C GLN A 50 0.50 12.86 -9.90
N THR A 51 0.95 11.97 -9.03
CA THR A 51 1.72 12.28 -7.83
C THR A 51 3.11 11.68 -7.97
N ARG A 52 4.13 12.46 -7.63
CA ARG A 52 5.52 12.02 -7.59
C ARG A 52 5.90 11.75 -6.13
N SER A 53 6.43 10.58 -5.83
CA SER A 53 6.84 10.18 -4.49
C SER A 53 8.00 9.18 -4.53
N SER A 54 8.59 8.84 -3.37
CA SER A 54 9.55 7.73 -3.31
C SER A 54 8.84 6.40 -3.61
N PHE A 55 9.62 5.35 -3.90
CA PHE A 55 9.07 4.00 -4.08
C PHE A 55 8.26 3.56 -2.86
N LEU A 56 8.82 3.72 -1.66
CA LEU A 56 8.15 3.35 -0.41
C LEU A 56 6.81 4.10 -0.24
N GLN A 57 6.82 5.41 -0.44
CA GLN A 57 5.60 6.23 -0.37
C GLN A 57 4.55 5.81 -1.42
N SER A 58 4.98 5.50 -2.64
CA SER A 58 4.08 5.00 -3.69
C SER A 58 3.48 3.64 -3.34
N ALA A 59 4.26 2.72 -2.77
CA ALA A 59 3.79 1.41 -2.35
C ALA A 59 2.78 1.51 -1.21
N ILE A 60 3.07 2.31 -0.19
CA ILE A 60 2.16 2.61 0.93
C ILE A 60 0.84 3.21 0.41
N PHE A 61 0.91 4.13 -0.55
CA PHE A 61 -0.28 4.73 -1.15
C PHE A 61 -1.11 3.73 -1.98
N SER A 62 -0.47 2.86 -2.75
CA SER A 62 -1.18 1.80 -3.50
C SER A 62 -1.87 0.82 -2.56
N ILE A 63 -1.22 0.46 -1.46
CA ILE A 63 -1.80 -0.36 -0.39
C ILE A 63 -3.02 0.34 0.22
N SER A 64 -2.93 1.63 0.55
CA SER A 64 -4.04 2.36 1.17
C SER A 64 -5.29 2.32 0.29
N ILE A 65 -5.11 2.51 -1.03
CA ILE A 65 -6.21 2.43 -2.01
C ILE A 65 -6.82 1.03 -2.04
N TRP A 66 -6.00 -0.02 -1.98
CA TRP A 66 -6.49 -1.39 -1.96
C TRP A 66 -7.27 -1.68 -0.68
N CYS A 67 -6.74 -1.30 0.49
CA CYS A 67 -7.42 -1.44 1.78
C CYS A 67 -8.76 -0.71 1.76
N ASP A 68 -8.81 0.54 1.30
CA ASP A 68 -10.03 1.31 1.15
C ASP A 68 -11.05 0.61 0.25
N SER A 69 -10.61 0.09 -0.90
CA SER A 69 -11.48 -0.66 -1.82
C SER A 69 -12.08 -1.91 -1.16
N MET A 70 -11.27 -2.65 -0.41
CA MET A 70 -11.73 -3.87 0.28
C MET A 70 -12.70 -3.56 1.43
N LEU A 71 -12.49 -2.43 2.12
CA LEU A 71 -13.32 -2.01 3.25
C LEU A 71 -14.64 -1.37 2.83
N GLN A 72 -14.71 -0.68 1.68
CA GLN A 72 -15.96 -0.10 1.15
C GLN A 72 -17.03 -1.18 0.92
N ASP A 73 -16.63 -2.34 0.39
CA ASP A 73 -17.53 -3.47 0.10
C ASP A 73 -17.26 -4.66 1.04
N TYR A 74 -16.90 -4.41 2.30
CA TYR A 74 -16.43 -5.44 3.24
C TYR A 74 -17.40 -6.62 3.42
N HIS A 75 -18.70 -6.37 3.33
CA HIS A 75 -19.73 -7.42 3.37
C HIS A 75 -19.58 -8.43 2.24
N LEU A 76 -19.16 -7.99 1.06
CA LEU A 76 -18.95 -8.84 -0.11
C LEU A 76 -17.61 -9.59 0.00
N HIS A 77 -16.58 -8.92 0.50
CA HIS A 77 -15.21 -9.45 0.52
C HIS A 77 -14.92 -10.39 1.70
N PHE A 78 -15.58 -10.18 2.85
CA PHE A 78 -15.22 -10.88 4.09
C PHE A 78 -16.36 -11.70 4.70
N ALA A 79 -17.50 -11.83 4.03
CA ALA A 79 -18.61 -12.69 4.51
C ALA A 79 -18.16 -14.13 4.79
N GLU A 80 -17.31 -14.70 3.93
CA GLU A 80 -16.81 -16.07 4.08
C GLU A 80 -15.54 -16.16 4.94
N LYS A 81 -14.80 -15.05 5.10
CA LYS A 81 -13.50 -15.01 5.78
C LYS A 81 -13.37 -13.76 6.67
N PRO A 82 -14.15 -13.66 7.76
CA PRO A 82 -14.17 -12.46 8.61
C PRO A 82 -12.85 -12.19 9.35
N HIS A 83 -11.95 -13.17 9.47
CA HIS A 83 -10.62 -12.95 10.06
C HIS A 83 -9.74 -12.03 9.20
N LEU A 84 -9.86 -12.11 7.86
CA LEU A 84 -9.09 -11.27 6.93
C LEU A 84 -9.47 -9.79 7.04
N LEU A 85 -10.72 -9.48 7.44
CA LEU A 85 -11.14 -8.10 7.68
C LEU A 85 -10.28 -7.42 8.75
N LYS A 86 -9.98 -8.16 9.82
CA LYS A 86 -9.14 -7.65 10.92
C LYS A 86 -7.71 -7.35 10.41
N GLU A 87 -7.17 -8.21 9.55
CA GLU A 87 -5.84 -8.03 8.97
C GLU A 87 -5.79 -6.80 8.05
N VAL A 88 -6.79 -6.63 7.19
CA VAL A 88 -6.91 -5.45 6.32
C VAL A 88 -7.09 -4.16 7.13
N MET A 89 -7.86 -4.19 8.22
CA MET A 89 -7.99 -3.04 9.12
C MET A 89 -6.67 -2.70 9.82
N ASN A 90 -5.94 -3.70 10.31
CA ASN A 90 -4.61 -3.48 10.90
C ASN A 90 -3.64 -2.89 9.88
N MET A 91 -3.71 -3.37 8.64
CA MET A 91 -2.91 -2.86 7.53
C MET A 91 -3.21 -1.39 7.23
N GLN A 92 -4.49 -1.01 7.14
CA GLN A 92 -4.91 0.38 6.96
C GLN A 92 -4.38 1.28 8.08
N MET A 93 -4.48 0.85 9.34
CA MET A 93 -3.94 1.62 10.47
C MET A 93 -2.42 1.80 10.39
N MET A 94 -1.69 0.77 9.96
CA MET A 94 -0.23 0.87 9.76
C MET A 94 0.09 1.86 8.65
N VAL A 95 -0.61 1.79 7.53
CA VAL A 95 -0.43 2.68 6.36
C VAL A 95 -0.74 4.13 6.70
N GLU A 96 -1.84 4.40 7.42
CA GLU A 96 -2.19 5.74 7.88
C GLU A 96 -1.12 6.33 8.81
N ALA A 97 -0.53 5.51 9.68
CA ALA A 97 0.58 5.94 10.55
C ALA A 97 1.84 6.32 9.78
N HIS A 98 1.98 5.86 8.53
CA HIS A 98 3.10 6.18 7.63
C HIS A 98 2.71 7.20 6.54
N SER A 99 1.46 7.68 6.53
CA SER A 99 0.97 8.61 5.52
C SER A 99 1.41 10.06 5.81
N PHE A 100 2.10 10.63 4.82
CA PHE A 100 2.59 12.00 4.78
C PHE A 100 1.52 12.96 4.22
N GLU A 101 1.66 14.26 4.51
CA GLU A 101 0.82 15.35 3.99
C GLU A 101 0.60 15.26 2.47
N SER A 102 -0.67 15.25 2.08
CA SER A 102 -1.13 15.29 0.68
C SER A 102 -0.65 16.56 -0.03
N CYS A 103 -0.38 16.42 -1.33
CA CYS A 103 -0.03 17.46 -2.29
C CYS A 103 -0.82 18.76 -2.06
N ASP A 104 -0.11 19.82 -1.66
CA ASP A 104 -0.59 21.18 -1.71
C ASP A 104 -1.08 21.49 -3.13
N LYS A 105 -2.32 21.96 -3.22
CA LYS A 105 -2.90 22.46 -4.46
C LYS A 105 -2.03 23.59 -5.00
N LEU A 106 -1.11 23.31 -5.91
CA LEU A 106 -0.54 24.34 -6.77
C LEU A 106 -1.60 24.77 -7.77
N ARG A 107 -2.49 25.63 -7.29
CA ARG A 107 -3.28 26.56 -8.08
C ARG A 107 -2.30 27.53 -8.73
N THR A 108 -1.74 27.16 -9.87
CA THR A 108 -1.11 28.14 -10.77
C THR A 108 -2.18 28.89 -11.55
N ARG A 109 -1.98 30.20 -11.57
CA ARG A 109 -2.87 31.27 -12.04
C ARG A 109 -3.27 31.18 -13.50
#